data_AF-A0A6G4X935-F1
#
_entry.id   AF-A0A6G4X935-F1
#
_cell.length_a   1.000
_cell.length_b   1.000
_cell.length_c   1.000
_cell.angle_alpha   90.00
_cell.angle_beta   90.00
_cell.angle_gamma   90.00
#
_symmetry.space_group_name_H-M   'P 1'
#
loop_
_entity.id
_entity.type
_entity.pdbx_description
1 polymer ?
#
loop_
_entity_poly.entity_id
_entity_poly.type
_entity_poly.pdbx_seq_one_letter_code
_entity_poly.pdbx_strand_id
1 'polypeptide(L)'
;FTTYVPLTDLTPTPGNPKKHEVERIIESIRTHGFVDQPIADERTGTILGGHGRREALIEMQTRGDRLPAGLLLDDDGGWLVPVQRGWASRNDLEAKTVNIKLNKIGEDGGWHPRSLTTYLEDIVTGDAGLFDSLAIPEGELDILLRQVDPETLPRAADEEDQAP
;
A
#
# COMPACT_ATOMS: atom_id res chain seq x y z
N PHE A 1 -14.90 12.27 0.47
CA PHE A 1 -15.56 11.61 -0.69
C PHE A 1 -14.50 11.27 -1.72
N THR A 2 -14.80 10.49 -2.77
CA THR A 2 -13.82 10.10 -3.80
C THR A 2 -14.20 10.71 -5.14
N THR A 3 -13.20 11.22 -5.87
CA THR A 3 -13.34 11.71 -7.25
C THR A 3 -12.25 11.13 -8.13
N TYR A 4 -12.56 10.87 -9.40
CA TYR A 4 -11.55 10.47 -10.38
C TYR A 4 -10.98 11.71 -11.07
N VAL A 5 -9.66 11.83 -11.13
CA VAL A 5 -8.96 12.95 -11.78
C VAL A 5 -7.84 12.42 -12.69
N PRO A 6 -7.45 13.15 -13.74
CA PRO A 6 -6.30 12.75 -14.56
C PRO A 6 -5.05 12.53 -13.73
N LEU A 7 -4.27 11.48 -14.04
CA LEU A 7 -2.98 11.21 -13.41
C LEU A 7 -2.04 12.42 -13.49
N THR A 8 -2.10 13.16 -14.59
CA THR A 8 -1.33 14.39 -14.83
C THR A 8 -1.67 15.51 -13.85
N ASP A 9 -2.88 15.50 -13.30
CA ASP A 9 -3.40 16.55 -12.41
C ASP A 9 -3.08 16.25 -10.93
N LEU A 10 -2.60 15.04 -10.62
CA LEU A 10 -2.09 14.72 -9.30
C LEU A 10 -0.80 15.48 -9.03
N THR A 11 -0.89 16.63 -8.39
CA THR A 11 0.29 17.46 -8.11
C THR A 11 0.92 17.04 -6.76
N PRO A 12 2.20 16.63 -6.71
CA PRO A 12 2.85 16.26 -5.45
C PRO A 12 3.12 17.49 -4.58
N THR A 13 3.01 17.36 -3.25
CA THR A 13 3.51 18.40 -2.33
C THR A 13 5.01 18.66 -2.56
N PRO A 14 5.46 19.93 -2.66
CA PRO A 14 6.87 20.27 -2.84
C PRO A 14 7.74 19.78 -1.68
N GLY A 15 8.87 19.15 -2.03
CA GLY A 15 9.87 18.72 -1.03
C GLY A 15 9.41 17.58 -0.12
N ASN A 16 8.55 16.68 -0.60
CA ASN A 16 8.15 15.47 0.12
C ASN A 16 9.39 14.70 0.64
N PRO A 17 9.53 14.48 1.95
CA PRO A 17 10.76 13.91 2.52
C PRO A 17 10.84 12.38 2.44
N LYS A 18 9.74 11.69 2.11
CA LYS A 18 9.69 10.23 2.10
C LYS A 18 10.20 9.66 0.78
N LYS A 19 11.08 8.65 0.86
CA LYS A 19 11.49 7.82 -0.28
C LYS A 19 10.40 6.81 -0.65
N HIS A 20 10.39 6.39 -1.91
CA HIS A 20 9.39 5.47 -2.44
C HIS A 20 10.06 4.26 -3.10
N GLU A 21 9.58 3.07 -2.75
CA GLU A 21 9.97 1.79 -3.38
C GLU A 21 9.10 1.58 -4.63
N VAL A 22 9.36 2.38 -5.68
CA VAL A 22 8.48 2.47 -6.87
C VAL A 22 8.21 1.10 -7.50
N GLU A 23 9.21 0.25 -7.69
CA GLU A 23 9.01 -1.07 -8.30
C GLU A 23 8.11 -1.99 -7.47
N ARG A 24 8.24 -1.98 -6.14
CA ARG A 24 7.35 -2.75 -5.24
C ARG A 24 5.92 -2.24 -5.31
N ILE A 25 5.74 -0.92 -5.45
CA ILE A 25 4.41 -0.32 -5.63
C ILE A 25 3.82 -0.75 -6.99
N ILE A 26 4.60 -0.73 -8.06
CA ILE A 26 4.17 -1.19 -9.39
C ILE A 26 3.75 -2.66 -9.33
N GLU A 27 4.56 -3.52 -8.71
CA GLU A 27 4.24 -4.94 -8.52
C GLU A 27 2.91 -5.12 -7.76
N SER A 28 2.74 -4.42 -6.64
CA SER A 28 1.49 -4.44 -5.87
C SER A 28 0.28 -4.00 -6.70
N ILE A 29 0.42 -2.94 -7.50
CA ILE A 29 -0.66 -2.45 -8.39
C ILE A 29 -0.98 -3.47 -9.49
N ARG A 30 0.02 -4.16 -10.04
CA ARG A 30 -0.20 -5.21 -11.06
C ARG A 30 -0.94 -6.41 -10.48
N THR A 31 -0.60 -6.82 -9.26
CA THR A 31 -1.19 -8.00 -8.60
C THR A 31 -2.58 -7.70 -8.04
N HIS A 32 -2.80 -6.53 -7.45
CA HIS A 32 -4.01 -6.24 -6.66
C HIS A 32 -4.88 -5.11 -7.22
N GLY A 33 -4.42 -4.42 -8.27
CA GLY A 33 -5.03 -3.17 -8.72
C GLY A 33 -4.68 -1.99 -7.80
N PHE A 34 -5.30 -0.86 -8.09
CA PHE A 34 -5.09 0.40 -7.40
C PHE A 34 -6.05 0.56 -6.22
N VAL A 35 -5.63 0.10 -5.04
CA VAL A 35 -6.50 0.00 -3.85
C VAL A 35 -6.33 1.12 -2.82
N ASP A 36 -5.20 1.83 -2.82
CA ASP A 36 -4.90 2.89 -1.84
C ASP A 36 -4.84 4.27 -2.51
N GLN A 37 -5.87 5.09 -2.25
CA GLN A 37 -6.14 6.35 -2.94
C GLN A 37 -5.28 7.50 -2.39
N PRO A 38 -4.67 8.34 -3.26
CA PRO A 38 -4.07 9.60 -2.82
C PRO A 38 -5.09 10.50 -2.10
N ILE A 39 -4.60 11.28 -1.14
CA ILE A 39 -5.41 12.25 -0.39
C ILE A 39 -5.04 13.65 -0.85
N ALA A 40 -6.02 14.43 -1.32
CA ALA A 40 -5.80 15.82 -1.73
C ALA A 40 -6.00 16.79 -0.57
N ASP A 41 -5.19 17.85 -0.55
CA ASP A 41 -5.46 19.07 0.20
C ASP A 41 -6.15 20.09 -0.71
N GLU A 42 -7.42 20.36 -0.45
CA GLU A 42 -8.21 21.29 -1.27
C GLU A 42 -7.65 22.72 -1.28
N ARG A 43 -6.92 23.13 -0.22
CA ARG A 43 -6.34 24.49 -0.17
C ARG A 43 -5.14 24.62 -1.11
N THR A 44 -4.28 23.60 -1.16
CA THR A 44 -3.04 23.66 -1.94
C THR A 44 -3.17 23.08 -3.34
N GLY A 45 -4.20 22.25 -3.58
CA GLY A 45 -4.34 21.48 -4.81
C GLY A 45 -3.32 20.36 -4.95
N THR A 46 -2.57 20.05 -3.89
CA THR A 46 -1.54 18.99 -3.90
C THR A 46 -2.00 17.75 -3.15
N ILE A 47 -1.41 16.59 -3.48
CA ILE A 47 -1.61 15.36 -2.72
C ILE A 47 -0.72 15.34 -1.48
N LEU A 48 -1.31 15.06 -0.31
CA LEU A 48 -0.61 14.91 0.97
C LEU A 48 -0.01 13.53 1.16
N GLY A 49 -0.59 12.52 0.52
CA GLY A 49 -0.15 11.14 0.54
C GLY A 49 -0.44 10.46 -0.80
N GLY A 50 0.23 9.34 -1.06
CA GLY A 50 0.15 8.65 -2.35
C GLY A 50 1.18 9.09 -3.39
N HIS A 51 2.23 9.82 -3.00
CA HIS A 51 3.31 10.25 -3.91
C HIS A 51 3.99 9.09 -4.65
N GLY A 52 4.40 8.04 -3.92
CA GLY A 52 4.99 6.85 -4.54
C GLY A 52 4.04 6.11 -5.49
N ARG A 53 2.72 6.20 -5.26
CA ARG A 53 1.70 5.62 -6.14
C ARG A 53 1.53 6.42 -7.41
N ARG A 54 1.56 7.75 -7.30
CA ARG A 54 1.63 8.63 -8.48
C ARG A 54 2.87 8.32 -9.32
N GLU A 55 4.04 8.22 -8.69
CA GLU A 55 5.29 7.89 -9.39
C GLU A 55 5.21 6.52 -10.08
N ALA A 56 4.71 5.50 -9.37
CA ALA A 56 4.48 4.17 -9.94
C ALA A 56 3.52 4.21 -11.13
N LEU A 57 2.39 4.92 -11.04
CA LEU A 57 1.43 5.02 -12.15
C LEU A 57 2.01 5.73 -13.37
N ILE A 58 2.80 6.80 -13.17
CA ILE A 58 3.49 7.49 -14.27
C ILE A 58 4.47 6.55 -14.96
N GLU A 59 5.24 5.80 -14.18
CA GLU A 59 6.20 4.83 -14.70
C GLU A 59 5.49 3.69 -15.45
N MET A 60 4.41 3.13 -14.89
CA MET A 60 3.59 2.12 -15.56
C MET A 60 3.00 2.61 -16.88
N GLN A 61 2.43 3.83 -16.89
CA GLN A 61 1.90 4.42 -18.12
C GLN A 61 3.01 4.65 -19.16
N THR A 62 4.19 5.09 -18.73
CA THR A 62 5.37 5.28 -19.59
C THR A 62 5.86 3.97 -20.19
N ARG A 63 5.80 2.87 -19.43
CA ARG A 63 6.13 1.51 -19.88
C ARG A 63 5.08 0.90 -20.82
N GLY A 64 3.90 1.51 -20.94
CA GLY A 64 2.79 0.97 -21.72
C GLY A 64 2.08 -0.19 -21.03
N ASP A 65 2.09 -0.24 -19.70
CA ASP A 65 1.34 -1.23 -18.94
C ASP A 65 -0.17 -1.14 -19.22
N ARG A 66 -0.89 -2.24 -18.98
CA ARG A 66 -2.35 -2.25 -19.04
C ARG A 66 -2.93 -1.42 -17.90
N LEU A 67 -4.10 -0.81 -18.14
CA LEU A 67 -4.86 -0.08 -17.12
C LEU A 67 -5.07 -0.98 -15.88
N PRO A 68 -4.55 -0.58 -14.70
CA PRO A 68 -4.79 -1.30 -13.46
C PRO A 68 -6.26 -1.28 -13.05
N ALA A 69 -6.74 -2.37 -12.44
CA ALA A 69 -8.06 -2.38 -11.82
C ALA A 69 -8.18 -1.24 -10.79
N GLY A 70 -9.35 -0.61 -10.71
CA GLY A 70 -9.57 0.54 -9.82
C GLY A 70 -9.21 1.91 -10.42
N LEU A 71 -8.56 1.94 -11.59
CA LEU A 71 -8.44 3.15 -12.42
C LEU A 71 -9.50 3.16 -13.52
N LEU A 72 -9.76 4.35 -14.09
CA LEU A 72 -10.61 4.52 -15.26
C LEU A 72 -9.79 5.10 -16.42
N LEU A 73 -10.30 4.98 -17.64
CA LEU A 73 -9.80 5.72 -18.80
C LEU A 73 -10.66 6.96 -19.00
N ASP A 74 -10.04 8.06 -19.41
CA ASP A 74 -10.75 9.16 -20.05
C ASP A 74 -10.96 8.88 -21.56
N ASP A 75 -11.63 9.80 -22.24
CA ASP A 75 -11.97 9.68 -23.66
C ASP A 75 -10.74 9.66 -24.59
N ASP A 76 -9.60 10.19 -24.12
CA ASP A 76 -8.33 10.25 -24.86
C ASP A 76 -7.39 9.07 -24.52
N GLY A 77 -7.83 8.16 -23.65
CA GLY A 77 -7.05 7.02 -23.18
C GLY A 77 -6.07 7.35 -22.04
N GLY A 78 -6.17 8.53 -21.45
CA GLY A 78 -5.48 8.92 -20.23
C GLY A 78 -6.03 8.18 -19.01
N TRP A 79 -5.18 8.03 -17.99
CA TRP A 79 -5.55 7.33 -16.76
C TRP A 79 -6.19 8.30 -15.76
N LEU A 80 -7.39 7.96 -15.32
CA LEU A 80 -8.11 8.64 -14.25
C LEU A 80 -7.93 7.89 -12.93
N VAL A 81 -7.44 8.60 -11.92
CA VAL A 81 -7.06 8.07 -10.62
C VAL A 81 -8.09 8.48 -9.56
N PRO A 82 -8.59 7.53 -8.74
CA PRO A 82 -9.45 7.88 -7.61
C PRO A 82 -8.65 8.59 -6.52
N VAL A 83 -9.17 9.74 -6.07
CA VAL A 83 -8.56 10.60 -5.05
C VAL A 83 -9.55 10.85 -3.93
N GLN A 84 -9.09 10.73 -2.69
CA GLN A 84 -9.85 11.14 -1.51
C GLN A 84 -9.85 12.67 -1.38
N ARG A 85 -11.04 13.24 -1.33
CA ARG A 85 -11.35 14.68 -1.28
C ARG A 85 -12.11 15.08 -0.02
N GLY A 86 -12.12 16.39 0.25
CA GLY A 86 -12.95 17.01 1.30
C GLY A 86 -12.18 17.48 2.54
N TRP A 87 -10.85 17.54 2.49
CA TRP A 87 -10.03 18.10 3.55
C TRP A 87 -9.16 19.24 3.04
N ALA A 88 -9.03 20.31 3.81
CA ALA A 88 -8.20 21.46 3.50
C ALA A 88 -7.32 21.80 4.70
N SER A 89 -6.02 21.99 4.48
CA SER A 89 -5.12 22.48 5.53
C SER A 89 -5.44 23.94 5.89
N ARG A 90 -5.29 24.31 7.16
CA ARG A 90 -5.42 25.70 7.62
C ARG A 90 -4.26 26.57 7.15
N ASN A 91 -3.07 25.97 7.01
CA ASN A 91 -1.84 26.62 6.57
C ASN A 91 -0.80 25.59 6.13
N ASP A 92 0.33 26.06 5.60
CA ASP A 92 1.39 25.21 5.06
C ASP A 92 2.07 24.35 6.13
N LEU A 93 2.12 24.80 7.39
CA LEU A 93 2.68 24.02 8.50
C LEU A 93 1.81 22.81 8.80
N GLU A 94 0.48 22.96 8.77
CA GLU A 94 -0.44 21.84 8.92
C GLU A 94 -0.34 20.87 7.75
N ALA A 95 -0.29 21.35 6.50
CA ALA A 95 -0.10 20.47 5.34
C ALA A 95 1.17 19.61 5.47
N LYS A 96 2.30 20.22 5.83
CA LYS A 96 3.57 19.51 6.08
C LYS A 96 3.47 18.53 7.25
N THR A 97 2.80 18.93 8.33
CA THR A 97 2.60 18.07 9.50
C THR A 97 1.77 16.83 9.15
N VAL A 98 0.69 17.00 8.39
CA VAL A 98 -0.17 15.89 7.95
C VAL A 98 0.59 14.98 6.98
N ASN A 99 1.32 15.54 6.02
CA ASN A 99 2.16 14.76 5.10
C ASN A 99 3.15 13.84 5.85
N ILE A 100 3.80 14.35 6.92
CA ILE A 100 4.69 13.51 7.76
C ILE A 100 3.87 12.48 8.54
N LYS A 101 2.77 12.89 9.20
CA LYS A 101 1.97 12.01 10.05
C LYS A 101 1.35 10.84 9.29
N LEU A 102 0.87 11.05 8.07
CA LEU A 102 0.27 9.99 7.24
C LEU A 102 1.26 8.84 6.98
N ASN A 103 2.55 9.14 6.96
CA ASN A 103 3.59 8.13 6.80
C ASN A 103 4.03 7.56 8.16
N LYS A 104 4.27 8.44 9.13
CA LYS A 104 4.86 8.07 10.42
C LYS A 104 3.94 7.21 11.28
N ILE A 105 2.63 7.48 11.28
CA ILE A 105 1.66 6.76 12.12
C ILE A 105 1.59 5.27 11.72
N GLY A 106 1.62 4.97 10.42
CA GLY A 106 1.65 3.59 9.93
C GLY A 106 2.95 2.87 10.29
N GLU A 107 4.09 3.56 10.11
CA GLU A 107 5.41 3.02 10.50
C GLU A 107 5.52 2.74 12.01
N ASP A 108 4.89 3.57 12.85
CA ASP A 108 4.93 3.43 14.31
C ASP A 108 3.95 2.39 14.87
N GLY A 109 2.88 2.07 14.14
CA GLY A 109 1.81 1.19 14.62
C GLY A 109 2.23 -0.26 14.81
N GLY A 110 3.23 -0.72 14.04
CA GLY A 110 3.71 -2.09 14.07
C GLY A 110 2.61 -3.13 13.75
N TRP A 111 2.89 -4.39 14.09
CA TRP A 111 1.99 -5.52 13.86
C TRP A 111 1.62 -6.19 15.17
N HIS A 112 0.42 -6.78 15.22
CA HIS A 112 0.07 -7.73 16.28
C HIS A 112 0.62 -9.11 15.90
N PRO A 113 1.63 -9.66 16.62
CA PRO A 113 2.40 -10.80 16.14
C PRO A 113 1.57 -12.06 15.85
N ARG A 114 0.60 -12.37 16.71
CA ARG A 114 -0.28 -13.54 16.52
C ARG A 114 -1.13 -13.42 15.26
N SER A 115 -1.83 -12.30 15.10
CA SER A 115 -2.68 -12.05 13.93
C SER A 115 -1.88 -12.01 12.63
N LEU A 116 -0.67 -11.43 12.68
CA LEU A 116 0.23 -11.43 11.54
C LEU A 116 0.65 -12.86 11.16
N THR A 117 1.03 -13.68 12.13
CA THR A 117 1.46 -15.08 11.89
C THR A 117 0.35 -15.90 11.26
N THR A 118 -0.88 -15.81 11.78
CA THR A 118 -2.03 -16.50 11.19
C THR A 118 -2.24 -16.10 9.72
N TYR A 119 -2.16 -14.81 9.38
CA TYR A 119 -2.30 -14.38 8.00
C TYR A 119 -1.15 -14.88 7.10
N LEU A 120 0.08 -14.89 7.61
CA LEU A 120 1.23 -15.40 6.86
C LEU A 120 1.11 -16.90 6.58
N GLU A 121 0.66 -17.69 7.57
CA GLU A 121 0.38 -19.13 7.45
C GLU A 121 -0.74 -19.40 6.43
N ASP A 122 -1.84 -18.65 6.50
CA ASP A 122 -2.95 -18.78 5.56
C ASP A 122 -2.52 -18.45 4.13
N ILE A 123 -1.76 -17.36 3.94
CA ILE A 123 -1.29 -16.93 2.62
C ILE A 123 -0.29 -17.93 2.05
N VAL A 124 0.73 -18.36 2.80
CA VAL A 124 1.74 -19.30 2.27
C VAL A 124 1.14 -20.67 1.92
N THR A 125 0.14 -21.12 2.69
CA THR A 125 -0.55 -22.39 2.45
C THR A 125 -1.52 -22.29 1.27
N GLY A 126 -2.21 -21.15 1.11
CA GLY A 126 -3.19 -20.93 0.07
C GLY A 126 -2.60 -20.53 -1.29
N ASP A 127 -1.59 -19.66 -1.30
CA ASP A 127 -0.94 -19.13 -2.49
C ASP A 127 0.49 -18.63 -2.18
N ALA A 128 1.48 -19.48 -2.45
CA ALA A 128 2.89 -19.15 -2.26
C ALA A 128 3.34 -17.94 -3.11
N GLY A 129 2.72 -17.68 -4.27
CA GLY A 129 3.05 -16.52 -5.09
C GLY A 129 2.60 -15.21 -4.44
N LEU A 130 1.45 -15.21 -3.76
CA LEU A 130 1.02 -14.06 -2.95
C LEU A 130 1.92 -13.85 -1.74
N PHE A 131 2.38 -14.94 -1.11
CA PHE A 131 3.36 -14.85 -0.02
C PHE A 131 4.67 -14.20 -0.50
N ASP A 132 5.23 -14.68 -1.62
CA ASP A 132 6.45 -14.13 -2.21
C ASP A 132 6.29 -12.63 -2.57
N SER A 133 5.10 -12.23 -3.04
CA SER A 133 4.80 -10.83 -3.38
C SER A 133 4.80 -9.87 -2.19
N LEU A 134 4.75 -10.37 -0.94
CA LEU A 134 4.91 -9.53 0.25
C LEU A 134 6.31 -8.88 0.31
N ALA A 135 7.30 -9.48 -0.36
CA ALA A 135 8.68 -8.99 -0.47
C ALA A 135 9.32 -8.62 0.88
N ILE A 136 8.95 -9.37 1.93
CA ILE A 136 9.50 -9.27 3.27
C ILE A 136 10.83 -10.03 3.27
N PRO A 137 11.97 -9.37 3.54
CA PRO A 137 13.25 -10.07 3.67
C PRO A 137 13.20 -11.14 4.76
N GLU A 138 13.85 -12.29 4.55
CA GLU A 138 13.86 -13.41 5.51
C GLU A 138 14.25 -12.98 6.93
N GLY A 139 15.29 -12.13 7.07
CA GLY A 139 15.70 -11.61 8.38
C GLY A 139 14.69 -10.68 9.05
N GLU A 140 13.85 -9.98 8.28
CA GLU A 140 12.76 -9.17 8.81
C GLU A 140 11.57 -10.05 9.22
N LEU A 141 11.24 -11.05 8.41
CA LEU A 141 10.21 -12.03 8.72
C LEU A 141 10.51 -12.75 10.04
N ASP A 142 11.77 -13.17 10.24
CA ASP A 142 12.25 -13.72 11.50
C ASP A 142 11.99 -12.80 12.70
N ILE A 143 12.27 -11.50 12.56
CA ILE A 143 12.06 -10.51 13.63
C ILE A 143 10.57 -10.36 13.93
N LEU A 144 9.72 -10.35 12.91
CA LEU A 144 8.27 -10.26 13.05
C LEU A 144 7.69 -11.48 13.78
N LEU A 145 8.17 -12.68 13.45
CA LEU A 145 7.68 -13.95 14.01
C LEU A 145 8.23 -14.24 15.41
N ARG A 146 9.46 -13.81 15.74
CA ARG A 146 10.07 -14.00 17.07
C ARG A 146 9.30 -13.32 18.21
N GLN A 147 8.38 -12.42 17.91
CA GLN A 147 7.52 -11.78 18.90
C GLN A 147 6.31 -12.64 19.32
N VAL A 148 6.13 -13.81 18.70
CA VAL A 148 5.16 -14.82 19.12
C VAL A 148 5.83 -15.83 20.03
N ASP A 149 5.25 -16.06 21.21
CA ASP A 149 5.67 -17.15 22.09
C ASP A 149 5.40 -18.50 21.40
N PRO A 150 6.45 -19.31 21.11
CA PRO A 150 6.30 -20.58 20.40
C PRO A 150 5.42 -21.59 21.15
N GLU A 151 5.22 -21.46 22.46
CA GLU A 151 4.28 -22.31 23.22
C GLU A 151 2.81 -21.93 23.00
N THR A 152 2.54 -20.80 22.35
CA THR A 152 1.19 -20.28 22.11
C THR A 152 0.76 -20.29 20.64
N LEU A 153 1.64 -20.77 19.75
CA LEU A 153 1.27 -21.06 18.37
C LEU A 153 0.29 -22.24 18.36
N PRO A 154 -0.74 -22.22 17.49
CA PRO A 154 -1.57 -23.39 17.31
C PRO A 154 -0.65 -24.54 16.89
N ARG A 155 -0.61 -25.62 17.68
CA ARG A 155 -0.01 -26.86 17.21
C ARG A 155 -0.73 -27.21 15.90
N ALA A 156 0.05 -27.42 14.83
CA ALA A 156 -0.46 -28.08 13.63
C ALA A 156 -1.32 -29.24 14.10
N ALA A 157 -2.60 -29.23 13.71
CA ALA A 157 -3.54 -30.25 14.12
C ALA A 157 -2.89 -31.61 13.85
N ASP A 158 -2.73 -32.41 14.91
CA ASP A 158 -2.13 -33.72 14.82
C ASP A 158 -2.93 -34.53 13.78
N GLU A 159 -2.37 -34.68 12.57
CA GLU A 159 -2.82 -35.64 11.56
C GLU A 159 -2.43 -37.05 12.00
N GLU A 160 -2.82 -37.47 13.21
CA GLU A 160 -2.66 -38.84 13.69
C GLU A 160 -3.84 -39.21 14.61
N ASP A 161 -5.06 -39.28 14.05
CA ASP A 161 -6.07 -40.21 14.60
C ASP A 161 -7.13 -40.66 13.58
N GLN A 162 -6.68 -40.99 12.36
CA GLN A 162 -7.50 -41.81 11.45
C GLN A 162 -6.68 -42.95 10.85
N ALA A 163 -6.61 -44.05 11.60
CA ALA A 163 -6.45 -45.40 11.07
C ALA A 163 -7.10 -46.40 12.06
N PRO A 164 -7.63 -47.53 11.56
CA PRO A 164 -9.05 -47.91 11.65
C PRO A 164 -9.50 -48.63 12.93
#